data_AF-A0A936T126-F1
#
_entry.id   AF-A0A936T126-F1
#
_cell.length_a   1.000
_cell.length_b   1.000
_cell.length_c   1.000
_cell.angle_alpha   90.00
_cell.angle_beta   90.00
_cell.angle_gamma   90.00
#
_symmetry.space_group_name_H-M   'P 1'
#
loop_
_entity.id
_entity.type
_entity.pdbx_description
1 polymer ?
#
loop_
_entity_poly.entity_id
_entity_poly.type
_entity_poly.pdbx_seq_one_letter_code
_entity_poly.pdbx_strand_id
1 'polypeptide(L)'
;MISGREEPFPAAAVRDLVGIVRAMYVAAKLGGAGKNDLVRIERVGRDLSAALELASRSGPGTIGYSAAWKKAEDASRRACDLVDALTPAEPLVHAARSRIAGPLPAAREEVAER
;
A
#
# COMPACT_ATOMS: atom_id res chain seq x y z
N MET A 1 -27.29 14.87 7.31
CA MET A 1 -27.52 13.48 7.76
C MET A 1 -26.45 12.62 7.11
N ILE A 2 -25.60 11.95 7.88
CA ILE A 2 -24.73 10.90 7.33
C ILE A 2 -25.63 9.68 7.24
N SER A 3 -26.26 9.48 6.08
CA SER A 3 -26.93 8.20 5.79
C SER A 3 -25.84 7.13 5.81
N GLY A 4 -26.04 6.10 6.63
CA GLY A 4 -25.11 4.98 6.70
C GLY A 4 -24.96 4.34 5.32
N ARG A 5 -23.73 4.16 4.84
CA ARG A 5 -23.50 3.47 3.57
C ARG A 5 -23.84 1.99 3.74
N GLU A 6 -24.70 1.46 2.87
CA GLU A 6 -25.13 0.05 2.89
C GLU A 6 -24.34 -0.82 1.92
N GLU A 7 -23.65 -0.20 0.95
CA GLU A 7 -22.82 -0.89 -0.03
C GLU A 7 -21.70 -1.69 0.66
N PRO A 8 -21.43 -2.93 0.22
CA PRO A 8 -20.38 -3.75 0.80
C PRO A 8 -19.02 -3.06 0.74
N PHE A 9 -18.34 -2.98 1.88
CA PHE A 9 -16.99 -2.45 1.98
C PHE A 9 -16.04 -3.28 1.11
N PRO A 10 -15.20 -2.64 0.27
CA PRO A 10 -14.40 -3.31 -0.75
C PRO A 10 -13.12 -3.90 -0.12
N ALA A 11 -13.28 -4.81 0.84
CA ALA A 11 -12.19 -5.30 1.67
C ALA A 11 -11.06 -5.97 0.86
N ALA A 12 -11.38 -6.66 -0.24
CA ALA A 12 -10.38 -7.24 -1.12
C ALA A 12 -9.49 -6.15 -1.76
N ALA A 13 -10.11 -5.17 -2.44
CA ALA A 13 -9.37 -4.07 -3.08
C ALA A 13 -8.54 -3.25 -2.08
N VAL A 14 -9.05 -3.01 -0.86
CA VAL A 14 -8.27 -2.31 0.18
C VAL A 14 -7.07 -3.15 0.64
N ARG A 15 -7.20 -4.48 0.76
CA ARG A 15 -6.06 -5.37 1.06
C ARG A 15 -5.02 -5.37 -0.06
N ASP A 16 -5.45 -5.36 -1.32
CA ASP A 16 -4.54 -5.29 -2.47
C ASP A 16 -3.72 -3.99 -2.43
N LEU A 17 -4.36 -2.85 -2.16
CA LEU A 17 -3.68 -1.57 -1.97
C LEU A 17 -2.71 -1.58 -0.79
N VAL A 18 -3.06 -2.24 0.33
CA VAL A 18 -2.11 -2.44 1.45
C VAL A 18 -0.88 -3.24 0.97
N GLY A 19 -1.09 -4.29 0.18
CA GLY A 19 -0.01 -5.08 -0.42
C GLY A 19 0.91 -4.24 -1.30
N ILE A 20 0.33 -3.45 -2.22
CA ILE A 20 1.06 -2.55 -3.13
C ILE A 20 1.86 -1.52 -2.35
N VAL A 21 1.26 -0.81 -1.40
CA VAL A 21 1.94 0.22 -0.60
C VAL A 21 3.09 -0.37 0.23
N ARG A 22 2.94 -1.61 0.73
CA ARG A 22 4.04 -2.31 1.43
C ARG A 22 5.16 -2.73 0.50
N ALA A 23 4.87 -3.07 -0.76
CA ALA A 23 5.88 -3.32 -1.78
C ALA A 23 6.61 -2.02 -2.16
N MET A 24 5.87 -0.92 -2.34
CA MET A 24 6.42 0.41 -2.58
C MET A 24 7.37 0.87 -1.49
N TYR A 25 7.00 0.69 -0.21
CA TYR A 25 7.87 1.05 0.90
C TYR A 25 9.21 0.31 0.84
N VAL A 26 9.18 -1.00 0.57
CA VAL A 26 10.40 -1.83 0.49
C VAL A 26 11.23 -1.43 -0.73
N ALA A 27 10.61 -1.26 -1.89
CA ALA A 27 11.26 -0.81 -3.11
C ALA A 27 11.93 0.56 -2.92
N ALA A 28 11.20 1.54 -2.38
CA ALA A 28 11.71 2.87 -2.09
C ALA A 28 12.87 2.84 -1.09
N LYS A 29 12.76 2.03 -0.02
CA LYS A 29 13.83 1.87 0.96
C LYS A 29 15.10 1.28 0.34
N LEU A 30 14.97 0.28 -0.52
CA LEU A 30 16.11 -0.32 -1.25
C LEU A 30 16.70 0.65 -2.29
N GLY A 31 15.86 1.47 -2.90
CA GLY A 31 16.27 2.54 -3.82
C GLY A 31 16.85 3.79 -3.13
N GLY A 32 17.02 3.77 -1.81
CA GLY A 32 17.64 4.88 -1.05
C GLY A 32 16.72 6.08 -0.80
N ALA A 33 15.40 5.90 -0.84
CA ALA A 33 14.44 6.96 -0.57
C ALA A 33 14.65 7.59 0.82
N GLY A 34 14.40 8.90 0.90
CA GLY A 34 14.58 9.66 2.14
C GLY A 34 13.58 9.26 3.22
N LYS A 35 13.93 9.55 4.49
CA LYS A 35 13.07 9.24 5.65
C LYS A 35 11.66 9.80 5.51
N ASN A 36 11.51 11.02 4.96
CA ASN A 36 10.21 11.66 4.79
C ASN A 36 9.32 10.91 3.79
N ASP A 37 9.91 10.43 2.69
CA ASP A 37 9.18 9.67 1.67
C ASP A 37 8.72 8.32 2.23
N LEU A 38 9.60 7.64 2.97
CA LEU A 38 9.27 6.38 3.64
C LEU A 38 8.13 6.57 4.66
N VAL A 39 8.16 7.65 5.45
CA VAL A 39 7.08 7.98 6.40
C VAL A 39 5.76 8.26 5.67
N ARG A 40 5.81 8.94 4.51
CA ARG A 40 4.62 9.21 3.70
C ARG A 40 3.98 7.91 3.20
N ILE A 41 4.76 7.00 2.65
CA ILE A 41 4.29 5.69 2.17
C ILE A 41 3.72 4.86 3.34
N GLU A 42 4.43 4.81 4.47
CA GLU A 42 4.00 4.07 5.65
C GLU A 42 2.66 4.58 6.19
N ARG A 43 2.45 5.91 6.21
CA ARG A 43 1.19 6.51 6.67
C ARG A 43 0.01 6.05 5.83
N VAL A 44 0.15 5.98 4.51
CA VAL A 44 -0.90 5.47 3.62
C VAL A 44 -1.24 4.01 3.95
N GLY A 45 -0.23 3.17 4.14
CA GLY A 45 -0.43 1.76 4.50
C GLY A 45 -1.16 1.59 5.85
N ARG A 46 -0.83 2.43 6.84
CA ARG A 46 -1.52 2.45 8.14
C ARG A 46 -2.98 2.88 8.01
N ASP A 47 -3.27 3.91 7.22
CA ASP A 47 -4.64 4.40 7.04
C ASP A 47 -5.54 3.36 6.36
N LEU A 48 -5.05 2.67 5.32
CA LEU A 48 -5.75 1.57 4.65
C LEU A 48 -6.01 0.40 5.60
N SER A 49 -5.00 0.02 6.41
CA SER A 49 -5.14 -1.07 7.40
C SER A 49 -6.17 -0.72 8.48
N ALA A 50 -6.16 0.53 8.95
CA ALA A 50 -7.12 1.01 9.92
C ALA A 50 -8.56 1.08 9.34
N ALA A 51 -8.70 1.35 8.04
CA ALA A 51 -10.01 1.30 7.38
C ALA A 51 -10.56 -0.13 7.35
N LEU A 52 -9.72 -1.14 7.03
CA LEU A 52 -10.09 -2.56 7.09
C LEU A 52 -10.53 -2.98 8.49
N GLU A 53 -9.75 -2.61 9.50
CA GLU A 53 -10.05 -2.93 10.90
C GLU A 53 -11.37 -2.28 11.34
N LEU A 54 -11.59 -1.01 11.01
CA LEU A 54 -12.82 -0.30 11.35
C LEU A 54 -14.04 -0.89 10.63
N ALA A 55 -13.91 -1.24 9.35
CA ALA A 55 -14.97 -1.91 8.60
C ALA A 55 -15.30 -3.29 9.18
N SER A 56 -14.30 -4.06 9.64
CA SER A 56 -14.52 -5.38 10.24
C SER A 56 -15.25 -5.31 11.59
N ARG A 57 -15.11 -4.19 12.31
CA ARG A 57 -15.74 -3.96 13.62
C ARG A 57 -17.09 -3.28 13.52
N SER A 58 -17.46 -2.76 12.36
CA SER A 58 -18.66 -1.96 12.14
C SER A 58 -19.55 -2.64 11.10
N GLY A 59 -20.86 -2.74 11.35
CA GLY A 59 -21.80 -3.27 10.36
C GLY A 59 -22.22 -2.22 9.31
N PRO A 60 -22.68 -2.64 8.11
CA PRO A 60 -23.31 -1.75 7.15
C PRO A 60 -24.39 -0.86 7.79
N GLY A 61 -24.59 0.35 7.26
CA GLY A 61 -25.56 1.31 7.80
C GLY A 61 -25.11 2.03 9.08
N THR A 62 -23.99 1.66 9.70
CA THR A 62 -23.46 2.37 10.87
C THR A 62 -22.57 3.57 10.50
N ILE A 63 -22.44 4.51 11.45
CA ILE A 63 -21.49 5.64 11.32
C ILE A 63 -20.05 5.12 11.19
N GLY A 64 -19.69 4.09 11.97
CA GLY A 64 -18.36 3.47 11.91
C GLY A 64 -18.03 2.89 10.53
N TYR A 65 -19.01 2.27 9.87
CA TYR A 65 -18.85 1.73 8.53
C TYR A 65 -18.69 2.81 7.47
N SER A 66 -19.46 3.89 7.59
CA SER A 66 -19.33 5.06 6.72
C SER A 66 -17.97 5.76 6.91
N ALA A 67 -17.47 5.81 8.14
CA ALA A 67 -16.14 6.33 8.44
C ALA A 67 -15.02 5.42 7.90
N ALA A 68 -15.20 4.09 7.93
CA ALA A 68 -14.26 3.15 7.32
C ALA A 68 -14.15 3.38 5.81
N TRP A 69 -15.30 3.56 5.14
CA TRP A 69 -15.37 3.91 3.72
C TRP A 69 -14.62 5.20 3.40
N LYS A 70 -14.95 6.29 4.09
CA LYS A 70 -14.27 7.58 3.90
C LYS A 70 -12.75 7.44 4.09
N LYS A 71 -12.32 6.69 5.11
CA LYS A 71 -10.90 6.46 5.38
C LYS A 71 -10.22 5.67 4.26
N ALA A 72 -10.87 4.65 3.72
CA ALA A 72 -10.36 3.87 2.60
C ALA A 72 -10.25 4.73 1.33
N GLU A 73 -11.25 5.56 1.03
CA GLU A 73 -11.26 6.46 -0.13
C GLU A 73 -10.18 7.55 -0.03
N ASP A 74 -10.05 8.17 1.14
CA ASP A 74 -9.03 9.21 1.35
C ASP A 74 -7.61 8.60 1.26
N ALA A 75 -7.42 7.39 1.79
CA ALA A 75 -6.14 6.69 1.72
C ALA A 75 -5.83 6.18 0.31
N SER A 76 -6.83 5.72 -0.46
CA SER A 76 -6.62 5.28 -1.84
C SER A 76 -6.21 6.44 -2.75
N ARG A 77 -6.82 7.63 -2.59
CA ARG A 77 -6.38 8.84 -3.30
C ARG A 77 -4.92 9.17 -3.00
N ARG A 78 -4.54 9.15 -1.72
CA ARG A 78 -3.13 9.36 -1.32
C ARG A 78 -2.20 8.29 -1.86
N ALA A 79 -2.67 7.04 -2.03
CA ALA A 79 -1.88 5.97 -2.65
C ALA A 79 -1.63 6.24 -4.13
N CYS A 80 -2.63 6.76 -4.86
CA CYS A 80 -2.45 7.21 -6.24
C CYS A 80 -1.42 8.34 -6.35
N ASP A 81 -1.38 9.26 -5.38
CA ASP A 81 -0.38 10.34 -5.35
C ASP A 81 1.07 9.88 -5.08
N LEU A 82 1.28 8.58 -4.78
CA LEU A 82 2.61 7.99 -4.59
C LEU A 82 3.19 7.40 -5.89
N VAL A 83 2.39 7.28 -6.94
CA VAL A 83 2.80 6.69 -8.23
C VAL A 83 2.49 7.65 -9.37
N ASP A 84 3.34 7.64 -10.38
CA ASP A 84 3.09 8.27 -11.67
C ASP A 84 3.21 7.26 -12.82
N ALA A 85 2.95 7.70 -14.05
CA ALA A 85 3.00 6.84 -15.23
C ALA A 85 4.39 6.24 -15.52
N LEU A 86 5.45 6.77 -14.90
CA LEU A 86 6.83 6.35 -15.11
C LEU A 86 7.38 5.53 -13.93
N THR A 87 6.58 5.33 -12.89
CA THR A 87 7.00 4.58 -11.70
C THR A 87 7.26 3.12 -12.09
N PRO A 88 8.51 2.62 -11.96
CA PRO A 88 8.85 1.30 -12.44
C PRO A 88 8.18 0.22 -11.60
N ALA A 89 7.48 -0.71 -12.25
CA ALA A 89 6.81 -1.82 -11.59
C ALA A 89 7.78 -2.91 -11.11
N GLU A 90 8.90 -3.10 -11.81
CA GLU A 90 9.92 -4.11 -11.50
C GLU A 90 10.35 -4.12 -10.02
N PRO A 91 10.80 -3.01 -9.41
CA PRO A 91 11.24 -3.02 -8.01
C PRO A 91 10.10 -3.36 -7.02
N LEU A 92 8.83 -3.08 -7.38
CA LEU A 92 7.67 -3.48 -6.59
C LEU A 92 7.46 -5.00 -6.61
N VAL A 93 7.58 -5.60 -7.80
CA VAL A 93 7.45 -7.06 -7.97
C VAL A 93 8.57 -7.77 -7.25
N HIS A 94 9.82 -7.29 -7.38
CA HIS A 94 10.97 -7.86 -6.65
C HIS A 94 10.81 -7.75 -5.13
N ALA A 95 10.31 -6.60 -4.65
CA ALA A 95 10.01 -6.41 -3.23
C ALA A 95 8.93 -7.38 -2.73
N ALA A 96 7.87 -7.61 -3.51
CA ALA A 96 6.83 -8.58 -3.17
C ALA A 96 7.37 -10.02 -3.20
N ARG A 97 8.07 -10.41 -4.27
CA ARG A 97 8.70 -11.73 -4.44
C ARG A 97 9.67 -12.05 -3.32
N SER A 98 10.40 -11.06 -2.82
CA SER A 98 11.39 -11.25 -1.76
C SER A 98 10.78 -11.71 -0.43
N ARG A 99 9.50 -11.45 -0.19
CA ARG A 99 8.77 -11.96 0.97
C ARG A 99 8.35 -13.42 0.84
N ILE A 100 8.25 -13.93 -0.39
CA ILE A 100 7.84 -15.30 -0.69
C ILE A 100 9.06 -16.21 -0.76
N ALA A 101 10.10 -15.77 -1.48
CA ALA A 101 11.22 -16.62 -1.88
C ALA A 101 12.59 -16.06 -1.47
N GLY A 102 12.62 -15.10 -0.51
CA GLY A 102 13.84 -14.46 -0.03
C GLY A 102 14.42 -13.41 -0.99
N PRO A 103 15.49 -12.68 -0.59
CA PRO A 103 16.13 -11.70 -1.46
C PRO A 103 16.58 -12.33 -2.77
N LEU A 104 16.53 -11.58 -3.88
CA LEU A 104 17.24 -12.00 -5.08
C LEU A 104 18.73 -12.08 -4.74
N PRO A 105 19.45 -13.12 -5.20
CA PRO A 105 20.90 -13.11 -5.12
C PRO A 105 21.38 -11.82 -5.79
N ALA A 106 22.26 -11.07 -5.12
CA ALA A 106 22.91 -9.93 -5.74
C ALA A 106 23.40 -10.39 -7.11
N ALA A 107 22.99 -9.68 -8.17
CA ALA A 107 23.53 -9.94 -9.49
C ALA A 107 25.04 -9.98 -9.30
N ARG A 108 25.67 -11.13 -9.59
CA ARG A 108 27.13 -11.22 -9.58
C ARG A 108 27.59 -10.02 -10.41
N GLU A 109 28.46 -9.20 -9.84
CA GLU A 109 29.23 -8.21 -10.58
C GLU A 109 30.09 -8.99 -11.59
N GLU A 110 29.48 -9.43 -12.69
CA GLU A 110 30.22 -9.71 -13.91
C GLU A 110 30.36 -8.37 -14.62
N VAL A 111 31.63 -7.97 -14.78
CA VAL A 111 32.25 -6.92 -15.64
C VAL A 111 33.15 -6.05 -14.74
N ALA A 112 34.48 -5.97 -14.90
CA ALA A 112 35.39 -6.52 -15.90
C ALA A 112 36.83 -6.53 -15.36
N GLU A 113 37.46 -7.70 -15.37
CA GLU A 113 38.91 -7.81 -15.62
C GLU A 113 39.09 -7.64 -17.13
N ARG A 114 39.43 -6.44 -17.61
CA ARG A 114 40.23 -6.17 -18.83
C ARG A 114 40.82 -4.78 -18.78
#